data_AF-A0A4R2RT88-F1
#
_entry.id   AF-A0A4R2RT88-F1
#
_cell.length_a   1.000
_cell.length_b   1.000
_cell.length_c   1.000
_cell.angle_alpha   90.00
_cell.angle_beta   90.00
_cell.angle_gamma   90.00
#
_symmetry.space_group_name_H-M   'P 1'
#
loop_
_entity.id
_entity.type
_entity.pdbx_description
1 polymer ?
#
loop_
_entity_poly.entity_id
_entity_poly.type
_entity_poly.pdbx_seq_one_letter_code
_entity_poly.pdbx_strand_id
1 'polypeptide(L)' 'MQLKIEKTQIYNHIHILDEREQEVIRWRFGLMNEDEKTQREIAKELGISRSYVSRIEKRALIKLFHEFYRNVPKKDRI' A
#
# COMPACT_ATOMS: atom_id res chain seq x y z
N MET A 1 12.59 3.36 -5.43
CA MET A 1 12.05 4.61 -4.85
C MET A 1 11.21 4.22 -3.65
N GLN A 2 11.70 4.50 -2.44
CA GLN A 2 10.99 4.17 -1.21
C GLN A 2 10.14 5.39 -0.87
N LEU A 3 8.86 5.36 -1.26
CA LEU A 3 7.90 6.38 -0.84
C LEU A 3 7.66 6.19 0.66
N LYS A 4 8.06 7.17 1.47
CA LYS A 4 7.74 7.18 2.90
C LYS A 4 6.29 7.63 3.06
N ILE A 5 5.37 6.67 3.10
CA ILE A 5 4.00 6.89 3.56
C ILE A 5 3.93 6.36 4.99
N GLU A 6 3.36 7.15 5.90
CA GLU A 6 3.16 6.73 7.29
C GLU A 6 2.05 5.67 7.41
N LYS A 7 2.21 4.69 8.30
CA LYS A 7 1.23 3.60 8.46
C LYS A 7 -0.19 4.11 8.74
N THR A 8 -0.32 5.16 9.57
CA THR A 8 -1.60 5.80 9.89
C THR A 8 -2.30 6.34 8.65
N GLN A 9 -1.52 6.93 7.75
CA GLN A 9 -2.00 7.46 6.49
C GLN A 9 -2.49 6.33 5.57
N ILE A 10 -1.75 5.22 5.50
CA ILE A 10 -2.20 4.02 4.76
C ILE A 10 -3.52 3.51 5.33
N TYR A 11 -3.62 3.38 6.65
CA TYR A 11 -4.81 2.87 7.33
C TYR A 11 -6.07 3.68 6.98
N ASN A 12 -5.98 5.02 7.02
CA ASN A 12 -7.13 5.89 6.77
C ASN A 12 -7.66 5.79 5.32
N HIS A 13 -6.77 5.54 4.35
CA HIS A 13 -7.12 5.53 2.93
C HIS A 13 -7.14 4.13 2.31
N ILE A 14 -6.93 3.07 3.08
CA ILE A 14 -6.87 1.69 2.57
C ILE A 14 -8.16 1.26 1.85
N HIS A 15 -9.29 1.88 2.20
CA HIS A 15 -10.61 1.60 1.62
C HIS A 15 -10.73 1.95 0.12
N ILE A 16 -9.83 2.76 -0.44
CA ILE A 16 -9.82 3.11 -1.88
C ILE A 16 -9.21 2.00 -2.75
N LEU A 17 -8.53 1.05 -2.12
CA LEU A 17 -7.83 -0.05 -2.78
C LEU A 17 -8.80 -1.21 -3.03
N ASP A 18 -8.55 -1.98 -4.09
CA ASP A 18 -9.27 -3.24 -4.28
C ASP A 18 -8.83 -4.31 -3.27
N GLU A 19 -9.60 -5.37 -3.11
CA GLU A 19 -9.35 -6.41 -2.08
C GLU A 19 -7.92 -6.97 -2.15
N ARG A 20 -7.40 -7.18 -3.37
CA ARG A 20 -6.07 -7.77 -3.59
C ARG A 20 -4.96 -6.77 -3.26
N GLU A 21 -5.15 -5.51 -3.60
CA GLU A 21 -4.27 -4.41 -3.20
C GLU A 21 -4.27 -4.23 -1.68
N GLN A 22 -5.45 -4.27 -1.03
CA GLN A 22 -5.56 -4.17 0.42
C GLN A 22 -4.81 -5.31 1.11
N GLU A 23 -5.02 -6.55 0.69
CA GLU A 23 -4.32 -7.73 1.23
C GLU A 23 -2.79 -7.57 1.16
N VAL A 24 -2.27 -7.22 -0.02
CA VAL A 24 -0.83 -6.98 -0.19
C VAL A 24 -0.34 -5.84 0.71
N ILE A 25 -1.08 -4.73 0.80
CA ILE A 25 -0.68 -3.58 1.62
C ILE A 25 -0.75 -3.89 3.12
N ARG A 26 -1.76 -4.63 3.60
CA ARG A 26 -1.83 -5.01 5.02
C ARG A 26 -0.63 -5.84 5.44
N TRP A 27 -0.26 -6.86 4.66
CA TRP A 27 0.96 -7.65 4.91
C TRP A 27 2.23 -6.85 4.73
N ARG A 28 2.36 -5.98 3.71
CA ARG A 28 3.61 -5.21 3.50
C ARG A 28 3.92 -4.26 4.65
N PHE A 29 2.89 -3.74 5.32
CA PHE A 29 3.02 -2.70 6.35
C PHE A 29 2.60 -3.15 7.76
N GLY A 30 2.23 -4.42 7.92
CA GLY A 30 1.79 -5.01 9.19
C GLY A 30 0.60 -4.27 9.77
N LEU A 31 -0.48 -4.17 8.99
CA LEU A 31 -1.72 -3.49 9.38
C LEU A 31 -2.74 -4.52 9.89
N MET A 32 -3.74 -4.07 10.65
CA MET A 32 -4.83 -4.95 11.14
C MET A 32 -4.34 -6.15 11.98
N ASN A 33 -3.30 -5.95 12.81
CA ASN A 33 -2.63 -6.99 13.61
C ASN A 33 -1.95 -8.09 12.79
N GLU A 34 -1.61 -7.82 11.53
CA GLU A 34 -0.76 -8.69 10.72
C GLU A 34 0.72 -8.30 10.87
N ASP A 35 1.63 -9.27 10.70
CA ASP A 35 3.06 -9.01 10.66
C ASP A 35 3.51 -8.43 9.32
N GLU A 36 4.57 -7.62 9.32
CA GLU A 36 5.20 -7.16 8.10
C GLU A 36 5.84 -8.32 7.32
N LYS A 37 5.48 -8.45 6.05
CA LYS A 37 6.02 -9.45 5.12
C LYS A 37 6.71 -8.79 3.94
N THR A 38 7.78 -9.40 3.46
CA THR A 38 8.45 -9.04 2.21
C THR A 38 7.60 -9.43 1.00
N GLN A 39 7.85 -8.79 -0.16
CA GLN A 39 7.23 -9.21 -1.43
C GLN A 39 7.46 -10.69 -1.77
N ARG A 40 8.59 -11.27 -1.32
CA ARG A 40 8.92 -12.68 -1.54
C ARG A 40 8.07 -13.62 -0.68
N GLU A 41 7.86 -13.27 0.58
CA GLU A 41 7.01 -14.05 1.48
C GLU A 41 5.56 -14.01 1.02
N ILE A 42 5.06 -12.81 0.70
CA ILE A 42 3.71 -12.63 0.14
C ILE A 42 3.55 -13.42 -1.17
N ALA A 43 4.54 -13.38 -2.06
CA ALA A 43 4.50 -14.14 -3.30
C ALA A 43 4.39 -15.65 -3.07
N LYS A 44 5.14 -16.16 -2.09
CA LYS A 44 5.10 -17.58 -1.70
C LYS A 44 3.73 -17.96 -1.14
N GLU A 45 3.17 -17.13 -0.27
CA GLU A 45 1.86 -17.36 0.38
C GLU A 45 0.69 -17.30 -0.62
N LEU A 46 0.79 -16.40 -1.60
CA LEU A 46 -0.24 -16.20 -2.63
C LEU A 46 -0.08 -17.11 -3.85
N GLY A 47 0.99 -17.89 -3.95
CA GLY A 47 1.26 -18.74 -5.12
C GLY A 47 1.48 -17.97 -6.42
N ILE A 48 2.00 -16.73 -6.35
CA ILE A 48 2.23 -15.86 -7.51
C ILE A 48 3.68 -15.38 -7.58
N SER A 49 4.08 -14.79 -8.70
CA SER A 49 5.44 -14.25 -8.82
C SER A 49 5.65 -13.02 -7.93
N ARG A 50 6.85 -12.89 -7.38
CA ARG A 50 7.30 -11.67 -6.66
C ARG A 50 7.15 -10.41 -7.51
N SER A 51 7.38 -10.51 -8.81
CA SER A 51 7.16 -9.40 -9.75
C SER A 51 5.68 -9.01 -9.84
N TYR A 52 4.74 -9.95 -9.69
CA TYR A 52 3.32 -9.63 -9.65
C TYR A 52 2.93 -8.91 -8.35
N VAL A 53 3.42 -9.38 -7.19
CA VAL A 53 3.25 -8.68 -5.90
C VAL A 53 3.77 -7.25 -5.99
N SER A 54 4.97 -7.06 -6.57
CA SER A 54 5.56 -5.72 -6.78
C SER A 54 4.66 -4.80 -7.63
N ARG A 55 4.01 -5.32 -8.66
CA ARG A 55 3.06 -4.56 -9.48
C ARG A 55 1.81 -4.15 -8.70
N ILE A 56 1.29 -5.04 -7.85
CA ILE A 56 0.13 -4.77 -6.98
C ILE A 56 0.50 -3.68 -5.98
N GLU A 57 1.61 -3.85 -5.25
CA GLU A 57 2.11 -2.87 -4.28
C GLU A 57 2.32 -1.50 -4.92
N LYS A 58 2.96 -1.43 -6.09
CA LYS A 58 3.16 -0.16 -6.80
C LYS A 58 1.84 0.52 -7.16
N ARG A 59 0.85 -0.23 -7.65
CA ARG A 59 -0.46 0.33 -8.02
C ARG A 59 -1.20 0.88 -6.80
N ALA A 60 -1.21 0.11 -5.71
CA ALA A 60 -1.83 0.50 -4.46
C ALA A 60 -1.19 1.77 -3.88
N LEU A 61 0.14 1.83 -3.82
CA LEU A 61 0.86 3.01 -3.32
C LEU A 61 0.60 4.26 -4.16
N ILE A 62 0.44 4.13 -5.49
CA ILE A 62 0.07 5.26 -6.35
C ILE A 62 -1.35 5.75 -6.06
N LYS A 63 -2.32 4.84 -5.85
CA LYS A 63 -3.69 5.23 -5.47
C LYS A 63 -3.71 5.97 -4.13
N LEU A 64 -3.03 5.42 -3.12
CA LEU A 64 -2.91 6.05 -1.80
C LEU A 64 -2.25 7.42 -1.91
N PHE A 65 -1.15 7.53 -2.67
CA PHE A 65 -0.48 8.80 -2.94
C PHE A 65 -1.45 9.83 -3.54
N HIS A 66 -2.14 9.51 -4.62
CA HIS A 66 -3.10 10.46 -5.22
C HIS A 66 -4.19 10.90 -4.24
N GLU A 67 -4.66 9.99 -3.40
CA GLU A 67 -5.67 10.32 -2.39
C GLU A 67 -5.13 11.26 -1.31
N PHE A 68 -3.88 11.10 -0.86
CA PHE A 68 -3.24 12.06 0.04
C PHE A 68 -3.20 13.44 -0.58
N TYR A 69 -2.62 13.60 -1.77
CA TYR A 69 -2.43 14.91 -2.39
C TYR A 69 -3.73 15.55 -2.87
N ARG A 70 -4.79 14.75 -3.12
CA ARG A 70 -6.13 15.27 -3.37
C ARG A 70 -6.72 15.92 -2.12
N ASN A 71 -6.46 15.36 -0.93
CA ASN A 71 -7.02 15.83 0.34
C ASN A 71 -6.12 16.82 1.12
N VAL A 72 -4.89 17.10 0.66
CA VAL A 72 -4.08 18.20 1.22
C VAL A 72 -4.78 19.55 0.94
N PRO A 73 -5.08 20.37 1.96
CA PRO A 73 -5.67 21.69 1.78
C PRO A 73 -4.85 22.53 0.79
N LYS A 74 -5.52 23.28 -0.10
CA LYS A 74 -4.88 24.07 -1.16
C LYS A 74 -3.79 25.06 -0.69
N LYS A 75 -3.71 25.35 0.62
CA LYS A 75 -2.75 26.27 1.22
C LYS A 75 -1.31 25.74 1.21
N ASP A 76 -1.12 24.42 1.17
CA ASP A 76 0.21 23.79 1.26
C ASP A 76 0.75 23.31 -0.11
N ARG A 77 0.07 23.68 -1.20
CA ARG A 77 0.53 23.44 -2.58
C ARG A 77 1.35 24.63 -3.07
N ILE A 78 2.53 24.82 -2.47
CA ILE A 78 3.52 25.83 -2.90
C ILE A 78 4.78 25.09 -3.34
#